data_AF-S2DIA4-F1
#
_entry.id   AF-S2DIA4-F1
#
_cell.length_a   1.000
_cell.length_b   1.000
_cell.length_c   1.000
_cell.angle_alpha   90.00
_cell.angle_beta   90.00
_cell.angle_gamma   90.00
#
_symmetry.space_group_name_H-M   'P 1'
#
loop_
_entity.id
_entity.type
_entity.pdbx_description
1 polymer ?
#
loop_
_entity_poly.entity_id
_entity_poly.type
_entity_poly.pdbx_seq_one_letter_code
_entity_poly.pdbx_strand_id
1 'polypeptide(L)'
;MKMKLVFGLIIVFVQCWMPLKTSAQEGTVHEWLSKSRSSISQGDTLNAIVELENAVHLGLFDIHAISQSSVLNFLIKDPRGRQLINGITSNRKHLSDPKNLIVDTSDIHRFWQFFDSLHQENASELFFENYIENGSLGLKTFYRVRMGQQTDKFVSRIRTLESYYRSIKNVSFGFDELKPEIVAAAEKLKDLYPESIFPPIYFLLGSLNNMGTPDGFAGMLIGTEHLCKSPETDLTSLSKFDKMVIFDVGQTVPIIVHEYVHLQQKNTTERTLLDYAIMEGAADFVAYLILGNYTNPDLYEFGFSHEDQLWEIFKSQMHTEDTDDWLFNAYNPDTGFPANLGYFIGFRICESYYLQALDKRQAIKEMLEIHDFEEFYMRSAYK
;
A
#
# COMPACT_ATOMS: atom_id res chain seq x y z
N MET A 1 13.64 3.02 -27.64
CA MET A 1 13.10 4.08 -26.75
C MET A 1 12.12 3.41 -25.81
N LYS A 2 12.64 2.75 -24.76
CA LYS A 2 11.84 1.94 -23.83
C LYS A 2 11.20 2.87 -22.80
N MET A 3 9.87 2.83 -22.72
CA MET A 3 9.06 3.61 -21.80
C MET A 3 9.22 2.99 -20.40
N LYS A 4 9.81 3.75 -19.47
CA LYS A 4 10.00 3.34 -18.07
C LYS A 4 8.64 3.19 -17.39
N LEU A 5 8.25 1.98 -16.99
CA LEU A 5 7.29 1.79 -15.91
C LEU A 5 8.10 1.67 -14.62
N VAL A 6 8.25 2.78 -13.92
CA VAL A 6 8.73 2.80 -12.55
C VAL A 6 7.53 2.46 -11.67
N PHE A 7 7.54 1.29 -11.03
CA PHE A 7 6.63 0.95 -9.93
C PHE A 7 7.14 1.43 -8.57
N GLY A 8 8.10 2.36 -8.56
CA GLY A 8 8.40 3.17 -7.40
C GLY A 8 7.33 4.24 -7.18
N LEU A 9 7.00 4.52 -5.92
CA LEU A 9 6.25 5.70 -5.51
C LEU A 9 6.77 6.96 -6.22
N ILE A 10 6.08 7.42 -7.26
CA ILE A 10 6.29 8.75 -7.83
C ILE A 10 5.34 9.70 -7.12
N ILE A 11 5.85 10.43 -6.11
CA ILE A 11 5.23 11.66 -5.62
C ILE A 11 5.53 12.75 -6.65
N VAL A 12 4.59 13.01 -7.56
CA VAL A 12 4.64 14.21 -8.39
C VAL A 12 4.05 15.38 -7.59
N PHE A 13 4.90 16.29 -7.12
CA PHE A 13 4.46 17.63 -6.75
C PHE A 13 4.19 18.43 -8.03
N VAL A 14 2.92 18.62 -8.37
CA VAL A 14 2.49 19.66 -9.32
C VAL A 14 1.73 20.73 -8.54
N GLN A 15 2.38 21.86 -8.33
CA GLN A 15 1.70 23.13 -8.10
C GLN A 15 1.09 23.58 -9.42
N CYS A 16 -0.24 23.60 -9.51
CA CYS A 16 -0.95 24.48 -10.44
C CYS A 16 -2.29 24.88 -9.83
N TRP A 17 -2.42 26.16 -9.55
CA TRP A 17 -3.66 26.81 -9.11
C TRP A 17 -4.61 27.00 -10.31
N MET A 18 -5.83 26.49 -10.20
CA MET A 18 -7.05 27.09 -10.77
C MET A 18 -8.23 26.77 -9.84
N PRO A 19 -9.14 27.72 -9.57
CA PRO A 19 -10.22 27.50 -8.63
C PRO A 19 -11.38 26.79 -9.32
N LEU A 20 -11.44 25.46 -9.19
CA LEU A 20 -12.70 24.75 -9.33
C LEU A 20 -13.42 24.85 -7.98
N LYS A 21 -14.71 25.18 -8.00
CA LYS A 21 -15.59 25.20 -6.83
C LYS A 21 -15.44 23.86 -6.10
N THR A 22 -14.68 23.86 -5.02
CA THR A 22 -14.34 22.68 -4.22
C THR A 22 -14.77 22.98 -2.80
N SER A 23 -16.08 23.02 -2.57
CA SER A 23 -16.59 22.74 -1.23
C SER A 23 -16.66 21.23 -1.07
N ALA A 24 -15.52 20.53 -1.18
CA ALA A 24 -15.41 19.29 -0.43
C ALA A 24 -15.34 19.73 1.02
N GLN A 25 -16.24 19.25 1.88
CA GLN A 25 -16.04 19.41 3.31
C GLN A 25 -14.65 18.90 3.70
N GLU A 26 -13.99 19.68 4.54
CA GLU A 26 -12.74 19.36 5.22
C GLU A 26 -12.86 17.93 5.79
N GLY A 27 -11.98 17.00 5.40
CA GLY A 27 -12.34 15.60 5.66
C GLY A 27 -11.28 14.53 5.57
N THR A 28 -10.00 14.87 5.39
CA THR A 28 -8.92 13.87 5.44
C THR A 28 -7.76 14.33 6.30
N VAL A 29 -7.01 13.38 6.87
CA VAL A 29 -5.77 13.66 7.60
C VAL A 29 -4.79 14.47 6.73
N HIS A 30 -4.64 14.11 5.46
CA HIS A 30 -3.78 14.79 4.49
C HIS A 30 -4.16 16.25 4.24
N GLU A 31 -5.46 16.55 4.19
CA GLU A 31 -5.93 17.91 4.03
C GLU A 31 -5.60 18.77 5.24
N TRP A 32 -5.90 18.30 6.44
CA TRP A 32 -5.60 19.02 7.68
C TRP A 32 -4.10 19.24 7.89
N LEU A 33 -3.27 18.24 7.57
CA LEU A 33 -1.82 18.39 7.54
C LEU A 33 -1.38 19.47 6.53
N SER A 34 -2.00 19.53 5.36
CA SER A 34 -1.71 20.55 4.34
C SER A 34 -2.10 21.95 4.80
N LYS A 35 -3.27 22.11 5.42
CA LYS A 35 -3.74 23.39 5.97
C LYS A 35 -2.82 23.86 7.09
N SER A 36 -2.49 22.97 8.03
CA SER A 36 -1.59 23.28 9.14
C SER A 36 -0.24 23.82 8.69
N ARG A 37 0.38 23.17 7.69
CA ARG A 37 1.62 23.66 7.08
C ARG A 37 1.46 25.06 6.47
N SER A 38 0.33 25.32 5.81
CA SER A 38 0.03 26.64 5.23
C SER A 38 -0.12 27.71 6.30
N SER A 39 -0.85 27.44 7.39
CA SER A 39 -1.00 28.36 8.52
C SER A 39 0.34 28.67 9.19
N ILE A 40 1.22 27.67 9.39
CA ILE A 40 2.58 27.93 9.87
C ILE A 40 3.35 28.85 8.92
N SER A 41 3.30 28.62 7.60
CA SER A 41 3.96 29.50 6.63
C SER A 41 3.43 30.94 6.65
N GLN A 42 2.20 31.15 7.12
CA GLN A 42 1.58 32.46 7.30
C GLN A 42 1.82 33.07 8.69
N GLY A 43 2.53 32.37 9.57
CA GLY A 43 2.81 32.80 10.95
C GLY A 43 1.68 32.52 11.94
N ASP A 44 0.62 31.81 11.54
CA ASP A 44 -0.50 31.46 12.41
C ASP A 44 -0.31 30.09 13.07
N THR A 45 0.46 30.09 14.15
CA THR A 45 0.74 28.85 14.91
C THR A 45 -0.50 28.31 15.62
N LEU A 46 -1.43 29.16 16.04
CA LEU A 46 -2.62 28.70 16.78
C LEU A 46 -3.58 27.97 15.85
N ASN A 47 -3.86 28.54 14.68
CA ASN A 47 -4.71 27.87 13.70
C ASN A 47 -4.07 26.57 13.21
N ALA A 48 -2.76 26.57 12.96
CA ALA A 48 -2.05 25.36 12.57
C ALA A 48 -2.18 24.21 13.58
N ILE A 49 -2.24 24.52 14.88
CA ILE A 49 -2.46 23.52 15.94
C ILE A 49 -3.89 22.99 15.89
N VAL A 50 -4.89 23.86 15.77
CA VAL A 50 -6.31 23.44 15.65
C VAL A 50 -6.51 22.52 14.45
N GLU A 51 -5.88 22.83 13.32
CA GLU A 51 -5.94 21.98 12.13
C GLU A 51 -5.29 20.61 12.37
N LEU A 52 -4.18 20.55 13.12
CA LEU A 52 -3.59 19.27 13.52
C LEU A 52 -4.46 18.50 14.51
N GLU A 53 -5.19 19.16 15.41
CA GLU A 53 -6.14 18.50 16.31
C GLU A 53 -7.27 17.83 15.52
N ASN A 54 -7.72 18.44 14.41
CA ASN A 54 -8.67 17.81 13.49
C ASN A 54 -8.05 16.60 12.78
N ALA A 55 -6.79 16.67 12.36
CA ALA A 55 -6.07 15.53 11.80
C ALA A 55 -5.99 14.36 12.80
N VAL A 56 -5.71 14.67 14.08
CA VAL A 56 -5.67 13.68 15.17
C VAL A 56 -7.05 13.07 15.43
N HIS A 57 -8.12 13.88 15.41
CA HIS A 57 -9.50 13.38 15.52
C HIS A 57 -9.89 12.43 14.39
N LEU A 58 -9.36 12.64 13.18
CA LEU A 58 -9.55 11.74 12.04
C LEU A 58 -8.64 10.51 12.05
N GLY A 59 -7.83 10.32 13.09
CA GLY A 59 -7.05 9.10 13.29
C GLY A 59 -5.58 9.20 12.89
N LEU A 60 -5.01 10.41 12.72
CA LEU A 60 -3.56 10.56 12.52
C LEU A 60 -2.79 9.81 13.62
N PHE A 61 -2.01 8.80 13.23
CA PHE A 61 -1.32 7.89 14.15
C PHE A 61 0.20 7.85 13.96
N ASP A 62 0.71 8.41 12.86
CA ASP A 62 2.15 8.47 12.61
C ASP A 62 2.73 9.84 12.97
N ILE A 63 3.65 9.84 13.94
CA ILE A 63 4.36 11.03 14.41
C ILE A 63 5.28 11.61 13.33
N HIS A 64 5.69 10.83 12.33
CA HIS A 64 6.51 11.32 11.22
C HIS A 64 5.85 12.43 10.41
N ALA A 65 4.50 12.50 10.41
CA ALA A 65 3.76 13.63 9.85
C ALA A 65 4.20 14.99 10.41
N ILE A 66 4.66 14.98 11.67
CA ILE A 66 5.15 16.15 12.40
C ILE A 66 6.67 16.17 12.46
N SER A 67 7.31 15.07 12.88
CA SER A 67 8.74 15.06 13.19
C SER A 67 9.64 15.21 11.96
N GLN A 68 9.21 14.71 10.80
CA GLN A 68 9.96 14.85 9.53
C GLN A 68 9.53 16.08 8.72
N SER A 69 8.49 16.79 9.16
CA SER A 69 8.06 18.02 8.51
C SER A 69 9.03 19.17 8.84
N SER A 70 9.57 19.81 7.81
CA SER A 70 10.48 20.97 7.95
C SER A 70 9.84 22.16 8.65
N VAL A 71 8.50 22.25 8.66
CA VAL A 71 7.74 23.36 9.25
C VAL A 71 6.99 22.99 10.53
N LEU A 72 6.67 21.71 10.76
CA LEU A 72 5.93 21.28 11.96
C LEU A 72 6.83 20.67 13.05
N ASN A 73 8.08 20.28 12.75
CA ASN A 73 8.93 19.54 13.69
C ASN A 73 9.17 20.27 15.03
N PHE A 74 9.06 21.60 15.07
CA PHE A 74 9.23 22.37 16.29
C PHE A 74 8.18 22.00 17.36
N LEU A 75 6.98 21.57 16.91
CA LEU A 75 5.88 21.15 17.79
C LEU A 75 6.22 19.91 18.62
N ILE A 76 7.22 19.12 18.23
CA ILE A 76 7.71 17.98 19.02
C ILE A 76 8.26 18.44 20.39
N LYS A 77 8.85 19.63 20.45
CA LYS A 77 9.46 20.19 21.67
C LYS A 77 8.66 21.35 22.27
N ASP A 78 7.75 21.94 21.51
CA ASP A 78 6.90 23.04 21.97
C ASP A 78 5.83 22.54 22.95
N PRO A 79 5.64 23.17 24.12
CA PRO A 79 4.59 22.80 25.07
C PRO A 79 3.19 22.77 24.46
N ARG A 80 2.91 23.62 23.46
CA ARG A 80 1.62 23.69 22.76
C ARG A 80 1.38 22.45 21.89
N GLY A 81 2.43 21.78 21.43
CA GLY A 81 2.33 20.53 20.67
C GLY A 81 2.04 19.29 21.53
N ARG A 82 2.15 19.39 22.87
CA ARG A 82 2.06 18.23 23.76
C ARG A 82 0.75 17.45 23.64
N GLN A 83 -0.38 18.14 23.54
CA GLN A 83 -1.69 17.50 23.38
C GLN A 83 -1.81 16.78 22.04
N LEU A 84 -1.31 17.39 20.96
CA LEU A 84 -1.22 16.77 19.64
C LEU A 84 -0.42 15.46 19.69
N ILE A 85 0.79 15.49 20.27
CA ILE A 85 1.66 14.32 20.32
C ILE A 85 1.03 13.20 21.16
N ASN A 86 0.38 13.55 22.28
CA ASN A 86 -0.36 12.59 23.09
C ASN A 86 -1.51 11.95 22.31
N GLY A 87 -2.24 12.74 21.50
CA GLY A 87 -3.32 12.25 20.65
C GLY A 87 -2.82 11.27 19.57
N ILE A 88 -1.77 11.64 18.84
CA ILE A 88 -1.14 10.75 17.83
C ILE A 88 -0.67 9.44 18.49
N THR A 89 -0.03 9.54 19.66
CA THR A 89 0.44 8.36 20.42
C THR A 89 -0.73 7.49 20.87
N SER A 90 -1.84 8.09 21.30
CA SER A 90 -3.05 7.38 21.69
C SER A 90 -3.67 6.65 20.51
N ASN A 91 -3.79 7.29 19.35
CA ASN A 91 -4.26 6.67 18.12
C ASN A 91 -3.39 5.48 17.74
N ARG A 92 -2.06 5.66 17.72
CA ARG A 92 -1.12 4.57 17.43
C ARG A 92 -1.26 3.39 18.40
N LYS A 93 -1.42 3.68 19.69
CA LYS A 93 -1.65 2.65 20.72
C LYS A 93 -2.97 1.91 20.50
N HIS A 94 -4.04 2.62 20.14
CA HIS A 94 -5.32 2.00 19.81
C HIS A 94 -5.19 1.03 18.62
N LEU A 95 -4.45 1.42 17.58
CA LEU A 95 -4.17 0.57 16.42
C LEU A 95 -3.23 -0.61 16.75
N SER A 96 -2.63 -0.69 17.93
CA SER A 96 -1.74 -1.82 18.27
C SER A 96 -2.49 -3.12 18.63
N ASP A 97 -3.81 -3.05 18.82
CA ASP A 97 -4.66 -4.22 19.09
C ASP A 97 -5.41 -4.62 17.79
N PRO A 98 -5.21 -5.84 17.26
CA PRO A 98 -5.85 -6.28 16.02
C PRO A 98 -7.38 -6.33 16.13
N LYS A 99 -7.96 -6.35 17.34
CA LYS A 99 -9.41 -6.26 17.54
C LYS A 99 -10.01 -4.91 17.15
N ASN A 100 -9.17 -3.87 17.09
CA ASN A 100 -9.57 -2.54 16.63
C ASN A 100 -9.41 -2.37 15.12
N LEU A 101 -8.95 -3.41 14.39
CA LEU A 101 -8.79 -3.36 12.94
C LEU A 101 -10.13 -3.12 12.26
N ILE A 102 -10.17 -2.05 11.48
CA ILE A 102 -11.28 -1.73 10.59
C ILE A 102 -10.94 -2.28 9.21
N VAL A 103 -11.84 -3.12 8.68
CA VAL A 103 -11.86 -3.52 7.28
C VAL A 103 -13.15 -2.97 6.70
N ASP A 104 -13.03 -1.98 5.82
CA ASP A 104 -14.13 -1.23 5.23
C ASP A 104 -14.25 -1.55 3.74
N THR A 105 -15.38 -2.09 3.35
CA THR A 105 -15.77 -2.45 1.98
C THR A 105 -16.95 -1.61 1.47
N SER A 106 -17.40 -0.62 2.26
CA SER A 106 -18.62 0.14 1.98
C SER A 106 -18.57 0.90 0.65
N ASP A 107 -17.37 1.29 0.20
CA ASP A 107 -17.19 1.96 -1.08
C ASP A 107 -17.34 1.03 -2.29
N ILE A 108 -17.18 -0.29 -2.13
CA ILE A 108 -17.55 -1.27 -3.18
C ILE A 108 -19.05 -1.15 -3.48
N HIS A 109 -19.87 -1.19 -2.43
CA HIS A 109 -21.33 -1.09 -2.55
C HIS A 109 -21.76 0.26 -3.12
N ARG A 110 -21.15 1.34 -2.64
CA ARG A 110 -21.41 2.71 -3.14
C ARG A 110 -21.06 2.86 -4.61
N PHE A 111 -19.90 2.34 -5.04
CA PHE A 111 -19.50 2.37 -6.44
C PHE A 111 -20.56 1.72 -7.33
N TRP A 112 -21.02 0.52 -6.96
CA TRP A 112 -22.02 -0.21 -7.75
C TRP A 112 -23.41 0.40 -7.72
N GLN A 113 -23.77 1.14 -6.68
CA GLN A 113 -25.01 1.91 -6.61
C GLN A 113 -25.07 2.99 -7.69
N PHE A 114 -23.93 3.63 -8.01
CA PHE A 114 -23.84 4.72 -8.98
C PHE A 114 -23.23 4.30 -10.32
N PHE A 115 -22.85 3.03 -10.48
CA PHE A 115 -22.23 2.56 -11.71
C PHE A 115 -23.08 2.80 -12.97
N ASP A 116 -24.41 2.63 -12.88
CA ASP A 116 -25.29 2.85 -14.03
C ASP A 116 -25.48 4.35 -14.38
N SER A 117 -25.08 5.29 -13.51
CA SER A 117 -25.04 6.72 -13.86
C SER A 117 -23.85 7.09 -14.74
N LEU A 118 -22.96 6.14 -15.05
CA LEU A 118 -21.77 6.34 -15.87
C LEU A 118 -22.08 6.93 -17.24
N HIS A 119 -23.25 6.67 -17.84
CA HIS A 119 -23.61 7.16 -19.18
C HIS A 119 -24.42 8.47 -19.18
N GLN A 120 -24.69 9.04 -18.01
CA GLN A 120 -25.39 10.32 -17.91
C GLN A 120 -24.47 11.48 -18.29
N GLU A 121 -25.05 12.57 -18.82
CA GLU A 121 -24.29 13.76 -19.23
C GLU A 121 -23.53 14.39 -18.04
N ASN A 122 -24.13 14.37 -16.85
CA ASN A 122 -23.54 14.87 -15.59
C ASN A 122 -22.89 13.75 -14.74
N ALA A 123 -22.46 12.64 -15.34
CA ALA A 123 -21.89 11.51 -14.60
C ALA A 123 -20.75 11.90 -13.64
N SER A 124 -19.85 12.81 -14.03
CA SER A 124 -18.76 13.27 -13.17
C SER A 124 -19.24 13.97 -11.91
N GLU A 125 -20.28 14.79 -12.00
CA GLU A 125 -20.90 15.45 -10.85
C GLU A 125 -21.55 14.40 -9.94
N LEU A 126 -22.33 13.48 -10.51
CA LEU A 126 -22.97 12.40 -9.77
C LEU A 126 -21.96 11.49 -9.05
N PHE A 127 -20.87 11.10 -9.70
CA PHE A 127 -19.82 10.30 -9.06
C PHE A 127 -19.07 11.10 -7.99
N PHE A 128 -18.82 12.39 -8.21
CA PHE A 128 -18.17 13.22 -7.19
C PHE A 128 -19.04 13.30 -5.94
N GLU A 129 -20.30 13.73 -6.07
CA GLU A 129 -21.19 13.93 -4.93
C GLU A 129 -21.53 12.60 -4.23
N ASN A 130 -21.89 11.57 -5.01
CA ASN A 130 -22.50 10.38 -4.44
C ASN A 130 -21.52 9.25 -4.11
N TYR A 131 -20.40 9.16 -4.85
CA TYR A 131 -19.36 8.16 -4.60
C TYR A 131 -18.19 8.75 -3.80
N ILE A 132 -17.57 9.82 -4.27
CA ILE A 132 -16.34 10.36 -3.66
C ILE A 132 -16.62 11.15 -2.37
N GLU A 133 -17.49 12.16 -2.43
CA GLU A 133 -17.76 13.07 -1.31
C GLU A 133 -18.53 12.39 -0.17
N ASN A 134 -19.43 11.46 -0.51
CA ASN A 134 -20.13 10.63 0.46
C ASN A 134 -19.41 9.30 0.75
N GLY A 135 -18.21 9.10 0.21
CA GLY A 135 -17.35 7.93 0.40
C GLY A 135 -16.75 7.81 1.80
N SER A 136 -16.12 6.67 2.07
CA SER A 136 -15.34 6.48 3.30
C SER A 136 -14.19 7.50 3.39
N LEU A 137 -13.58 7.59 4.59
CA LEU A 137 -12.34 8.35 4.78
C LEU A 137 -11.23 7.85 3.84
N GLY A 138 -11.18 6.54 3.58
CA GLY A 138 -10.23 5.92 2.66
C GLY A 138 -10.43 6.39 1.22
N LEU A 139 -11.66 6.39 0.72
CA LEU A 139 -11.95 6.86 -0.65
C LEU A 139 -11.68 8.35 -0.83
N LYS A 140 -12.03 9.19 0.15
CA LYS A 140 -11.67 10.62 0.12
C LYS A 140 -10.16 10.81 0.08
N THR A 141 -9.42 10.01 0.86
CA THR A 141 -7.97 10.05 0.88
C THR A 141 -7.40 9.58 -0.46
N PHE A 142 -7.88 8.47 -1.01
CA PHE A 142 -7.48 7.93 -2.30
C PHE A 142 -7.74 8.92 -3.45
N TYR A 143 -8.91 9.56 -3.45
CA TYR A 143 -9.26 10.60 -4.43
C TYR A 143 -8.24 11.74 -4.42
N ARG A 144 -7.83 12.18 -3.21
CA ARG A 144 -6.86 13.25 -3.03
C ARG A 144 -5.44 12.84 -3.46
N VAL A 145 -4.95 11.70 -2.97
CA VAL A 145 -3.53 11.34 -3.06
C VAL A 145 -3.18 10.48 -4.27
N ARG A 146 -4.14 9.77 -4.87
CA ARG A 146 -3.93 8.86 -6.01
C ARG A 146 -4.72 9.22 -7.27
N MET A 147 -5.96 9.70 -7.15
CA MET A 147 -6.75 10.13 -8.32
C MET A 147 -6.46 11.58 -8.75
N GLY A 148 -5.68 12.32 -7.97
CA GLY A 148 -5.32 13.71 -8.26
C GLY A 148 -6.53 14.64 -8.35
N GLN A 149 -7.63 14.29 -7.67
CA GLN A 149 -8.88 15.05 -7.64
C GLN A 149 -9.50 15.32 -9.03
N GLN A 150 -9.48 14.32 -9.91
CA GLN A 150 -9.95 14.44 -11.30
C GLN A 150 -11.11 13.47 -11.60
N THR A 151 -12.32 13.79 -11.13
CA THR A 151 -13.50 12.93 -11.34
C THR A 151 -13.81 12.69 -12.82
N ASP A 152 -13.61 13.67 -13.70
CA ASP A 152 -13.80 13.50 -15.15
C ASP A 152 -12.89 12.42 -15.73
N LYS A 153 -11.62 12.37 -15.32
CA LYS A 153 -10.67 11.34 -15.77
C LYS A 153 -11.05 9.97 -15.22
N PHE A 154 -11.50 9.92 -13.97
CA PHE A 154 -11.98 8.70 -13.33
C PHE A 154 -13.19 8.12 -14.09
N VAL A 155 -14.23 8.92 -14.32
CA VAL A 155 -15.43 8.51 -15.08
C VAL A 155 -15.09 8.12 -16.51
N SER A 156 -14.27 8.92 -17.20
CA SER A 156 -13.83 8.60 -18.57
C SER A 156 -13.09 7.25 -18.63
N ARG A 157 -12.19 6.99 -17.68
CA ARG A 157 -11.45 5.73 -17.62
C ARG A 157 -12.37 4.54 -17.36
N ILE A 158 -13.32 4.64 -16.43
CA ILE A 158 -14.27 3.57 -16.16
C ILE A 158 -15.14 3.28 -17.39
N ARG A 159 -15.59 4.31 -18.14
CA ARG A 159 -16.28 4.11 -19.43
C ARG A 159 -15.46 3.30 -20.41
N THR A 160 -14.17 3.61 -20.55
CA THR A 160 -13.29 2.84 -21.46
C THR A 160 -13.09 1.39 -21.05
N LEU A 161 -13.22 1.10 -19.75
CA LEU A 161 -13.02 -0.22 -19.17
C LEU A 161 -14.34 -0.87 -18.73
N GLU A 162 -15.49 -0.38 -19.22
CA GLU A 162 -16.79 -0.74 -18.64
C GLU A 162 -17.05 -2.24 -18.64
N SER A 163 -16.65 -2.95 -19.71
CA SER A 163 -16.83 -4.40 -19.80
C SER A 163 -16.05 -5.15 -18.70
N TYR A 164 -14.84 -4.68 -18.40
CA TYR A 164 -14.02 -5.20 -17.30
C TYR A 164 -14.71 -4.95 -15.96
N TYR A 165 -15.08 -3.70 -15.66
CA TYR A 165 -15.76 -3.36 -14.40
C TYR A 165 -17.04 -4.18 -14.23
N ARG A 166 -17.90 -4.25 -15.25
CA ARG A 166 -19.13 -5.07 -15.20
C ARG A 166 -18.82 -6.54 -14.87
N SER A 167 -17.74 -7.10 -15.41
CA SER A 167 -17.37 -8.50 -15.15
C SER A 167 -16.90 -8.77 -13.72
N ILE A 168 -16.31 -7.78 -13.03
CA ILE A 168 -15.81 -7.94 -11.66
C ILE A 168 -16.84 -7.64 -10.57
N LYS A 169 -18.03 -7.13 -10.93
CA LYS A 169 -19.06 -6.69 -9.96
C LYS A 169 -19.36 -7.72 -8.89
N ASN A 170 -19.74 -8.94 -9.31
CA ASN A 170 -20.12 -9.99 -8.36
C ASN A 170 -18.94 -10.47 -7.51
N VAL A 171 -17.73 -10.54 -8.09
CA VAL A 171 -16.51 -10.92 -7.38
C VAL A 171 -16.17 -9.90 -6.30
N SER A 172 -16.28 -8.61 -6.62
CA SER A 172 -15.95 -7.52 -5.69
C SER A 172 -16.83 -7.51 -4.43
N PHE A 173 -18.11 -7.92 -4.51
CA PHE A 173 -18.96 -8.04 -3.32
C PHE A 173 -18.50 -9.13 -2.35
N GLY A 174 -17.78 -10.16 -2.83
CA GLY A 174 -17.23 -11.20 -1.97
C GLY A 174 -16.18 -10.71 -0.98
N PHE A 175 -15.67 -9.49 -1.14
CA PHE A 175 -14.67 -8.91 -0.25
C PHE A 175 -15.21 -8.64 1.16
N ASP A 176 -16.53 -8.52 1.32
CA ASP A 176 -17.18 -8.44 2.63
C ASP A 176 -16.83 -9.64 3.53
N GLU A 177 -16.61 -10.81 2.92
CA GLU A 177 -16.35 -12.08 3.61
C GLU A 177 -14.87 -12.25 4.00
N LEU A 178 -13.97 -11.37 3.56
CA LEU A 178 -12.53 -11.50 3.83
C LEU A 178 -12.14 -11.01 5.23
N LYS A 179 -13.01 -10.24 5.89
CA LYS A 179 -12.71 -9.61 7.18
C LYS A 179 -12.25 -10.60 8.26
N PRO A 180 -12.90 -11.76 8.49
CA PRO A 180 -12.44 -12.71 9.50
C PRO A 180 -11.02 -13.23 9.23
N GLU A 181 -10.68 -13.50 7.98
CA GLU A 181 -9.36 -13.99 7.58
C GLU A 181 -8.27 -12.92 7.77
N ILE A 182 -8.56 -11.67 7.39
CA ILE A 182 -7.67 -10.53 7.58
C ILE A 182 -7.41 -10.28 9.08
N VAL A 183 -8.45 -10.33 9.92
CA VAL A 183 -8.30 -10.17 11.38
C VAL A 183 -7.45 -11.30 11.96
N ALA A 184 -7.68 -12.55 11.55
CA ALA A 184 -6.87 -13.69 12.00
C ALA A 184 -5.39 -13.55 11.57
N ALA A 185 -5.14 -13.03 10.37
CA ALA A 185 -3.79 -12.73 9.91
C ALA A 185 -3.13 -11.63 10.76
N ALA A 186 -3.87 -10.58 11.11
CA ALA A 186 -3.39 -9.51 11.99
C ALA A 186 -3.06 -10.02 13.40
N GLU A 187 -3.86 -10.92 13.97
CA GLU A 187 -3.58 -11.58 15.25
C GLU A 187 -2.28 -12.38 15.21
N LYS A 188 -2.07 -13.19 14.16
CA LYS A 188 -0.81 -13.92 13.97
C LYS A 188 0.39 -12.98 13.80
N LEU A 189 0.24 -11.90 13.03
CA LEU A 189 1.29 -10.90 12.88
C LEU A 189 1.62 -10.25 14.24
N LYS A 190 0.62 -10.01 15.10
CA LYS A 190 0.85 -9.49 16.46
C LYS A 190 1.68 -10.45 17.31
N ASP A 191 1.44 -11.74 17.19
CA ASP A 191 2.17 -12.78 17.92
C ASP A 191 3.63 -12.93 17.46
N LEU A 192 3.88 -12.75 16.15
CA LEU A 192 5.21 -12.77 15.55
C LEU A 192 5.99 -11.48 15.86
N TYR A 193 5.32 -10.33 15.81
CA TYR A 193 5.91 -9.01 16.01
C TYR A 193 5.02 -8.14 16.94
N PRO A 194 5.27 -8.14 18.26
CA PRO A 194 4.43 -7.44 19.23
C PRO A 194 4.34 -5.92 19.06
N GLU A 195 5.23 -5.30 18.29
CA GLU A 195 5.23 -3.85 18.02
C GLU A 195 4.33 -3.44 16.85
N SER A 196 3.70 -4.42 16.17
CA SER A 196 2.81 -4.15 15.04
C SER A 196 1.68 -3.18 15.39
N ILE A 197 1.34 -2.36 14.39
CA ILE A 197 0.14 -1.54 14.34
C ILE A 197 -0.78 -2.03 13.23
N PHE A 198 -2.06 -1.76 13.38
CA PHE A 198 -3.12 -2.25 12.51
C PHE A 198 -4.00 -1.11 11.99
N PRO A 199 -3.48 -0.24 11.10
CA PRO A 199 -4.27 0.82 10.47
C PRO A 199 -5.48 0.24 9.71
N PRO A 200 -6.56 1.03 9.55
CA PRO A 200 -7.72 0.63 8.76
C PRO A 200 -7.36 0.22 7.33
N ILE A 201 -8.12 -0.74 6.79
CA ILE A 201 -8.01 -1.19 5.41
C ILE A 201 -9.30 -0.79 4.69
N TYR A 202 -9.16 0.00 3.63
CA TYR A 202 -10.27 0.48 2.81
C TYR A 202 -10.22 -0.17 1.44
N PHE A 203 -11.25 -0.95 1.12
CA PHE A 203 -11.48 -1.49 -0.20
C PHE A 203 -12.42 -0.56 -0.98
N LEU A 204 -11.92 -0.08 -2.11
CA LEU A 204 -12.60 0.90 -2.96
C LEU A 204 -12.39 0.55 -4.44
N LEU A 205 -13.15 1.18 -5.33
CA LEU A 205 -12.96 1.05 -6.77
C LEU A 205 -12.32 2.32 -7.32
N GLY A 206 -11.18 2.13 -7.96
CA GLY A 206 -10.38 3.17 -8.59
C GLY A 206 -10.61 3.30 -10.09
N SER A 207 -9.60 3.82 -10.79
CA SER A 207 -9.56 3.91 -12.25
C SER A 207 -8.57 2.90 -12.87
N LEU A 208 -8.26 1.82 -12.14
CA LEU A 208 -7.27 0.80 -12.51
C LEU A 208 -5.85 1.37 -12.73
N ASN A 209 -5.46 2.34 -11.91
CA ASN A 209 -4.13 2.96 -11.98
C ASN A 209 -3.31 2.80 -10.71
N ASN A 210 -3.91 2.29 -9.62
CA ASN A 210 -3.27 2.18 -8.31
C ASN A 210 -3.88 1.01 -7.53
N MET A 211 -3.13 -0.10 -7.39
CA MET A 211 -3.55 -1.28 -6.65
C MET A 211 -3.64 -1.04 -5.14
N GLY A 212 -2.62 -0.40 -4.57
CA GLY A 212 -2.46 -0.26 -3.13
C GLY A 212 -1.68 0.99 -2.76
N THR A 213 -1.99 1.57 -1.61
CA THR A 213 -1.14 2.59 -0.96
C THR A 213 -1.20 2.42 0.55
N PRO A 214 -0.06 2.30 1.25
CA PRO A 214 0.00 2.77 2.62
C PRO A 214 -0.11 4.30 2.57
N ASP A 215 -1.22 4.88 3.01
CA ASP A 215 -1.43 6.33 2.88
C ASP A 215 -0.62 7.17 3.92
N GLY A 216 0.36 6.54 4.57
CA GLY A 216 1.31 7.12 5.52
C GLY A 216 0.70 7.60 6.83
N PHE A 217 -0.61 7.85 6.92
CA PHE A 217 -1.21 8.58 8.03
C PHE A 217 -2.63 8.17 8.44
N ALA A 218 -3.38 7.43 7.61
CA ALA A 218 -4.81 7.16 7.78
C ALA A 218 -5.28 5.72 7.41
N GLY A 219 -4.43 4.87 6.84
CA GLY A 219 -4.76 3.47 6.53
C GLY A 219 -4.11 2.90 5.27
N MET A 220 -4.57 1.72 4.88
CA MET A 220 -4.23 1.04 3.64
C MET A 220 -5.38 1.19 2.65
N LEU A 221 -5.09 1.72 1.47
CA LEU A 221 -6.09 2.02 0.43
C LEU A 221 -5.93 1.02 -0.71
N ILE A 222 -6.93 0.18 -0.93
CA ILE A 222 -6.87 -0.94 -1.87
C ILE A 222 -7.86 -0.74 -3.02
N GLY A 223 -7.32 -0.62 -4.23
CA GLY A 223 -8.06 -0.67 -5.49
C GLY A 223 -8.54 -2.10 -5.75
N THR A 224 -9.76 -2.39 -5.34
CA THR A 224 -10.40 -3.71 -5.42
C THR A 224 -10.45 -4.23 -6.85
N GLU A 225 -10.50 -3.32 -7.84
CA GLU A 225 -10.48 -3.68 -9.25
C GLU A 225 -9.22 -4.43 -9.68
N HIS A 226 -8.13 -4.38 -8.92
CA HIS A 226 -6.91 -5.12 -9.22
C HIS A 226 -6.97 -6.59 -8.75
N LEU A 227 -7.88 -6.93 -7.84
CA LEU A 227 -7.88 -8.19 -7.08
C LEU A 227 -9.10 -9.08 -7.40
N CYS A 228 -9.82 -8.79 -8.49
CA CYS A 228 -11.08 -9.44 -8.83
C CYS A 228 -11.00 -10.43 -10.01
N LYS A 229 -9.80 -10.88 -10.41
CA LYS A 229 -9.69 -11.82 -11.53
C LYS A 229 -10.22 -13.19 -11.13
N SER A 230 -11.07 -13.71 -12.01
CA SER A 230 -11.76 -14.98 -11.94
C SER A 230 -11.89 -15.56 -13.36
N PRO A 231 -12.28 -16.83 -13.53
CA PRO A 231 -12.51 -17.40 -14.86
C PRO A 231 -13.53 -16.62 -15.71
N GLU A 232 -14.46 -15.90 -15.10
CA GLU A 232 -15.50 -15.12 -15.75
C GLU A 232 -15.10 -13.66 -16.05
N THR A 233 -13.91 -13.23 -15.62
CA THR A 233 -13.47 -11.84 -15.78
C THR A 233 -13.20 -11.49 -17.25
N ASP A 234 -13.80 -10.39 -17.74
CA ASP A 234 -13.62 -9.91 -19.10
C ASP A 234 -12.39 -9.00 -19.21
N LEU A 235 -11.30 -9.54 -19.75
CA LEU A 235 -10.04 -8.81 -19.96
C LEU A 235 -9.94 -8.16 -21.35
N THR A 236 -11.00 -8.13 -22.16
CA THR A 236 -10.92 -7.67 -23.56
C THR A 236 -10.73 -6.16 -23.69
N SER A 237 -11.30 -5.37 -22.77
CA SER A 237 -11.13 -3.91 -22.73
C SER A 237 -9.82 -3.45 -22.10
N LEU A 238 -9.07 -4.36 -21.47
CA LEU A 238 -7.79 -4.06 -20.83
C LEU A 238 -6.63 -4.02 -21.82
N SER A 239 -5.76 -3.02 -21.68
CA SER A 239 -4.48 -2.99 -22.40
C SER A 239 -3.53 -4.11 -21.91
N LYS A 240 -2.43 -4.34 -22.62
CA LYS A 240 -1.37 -5.27 -22.17
C LYS A 240 -0.84 -4.89 -20.78
N PHE A 241 -0.68 -3.59 -20.52
CA PHE A 241 -0.19 -3.09 -19.23
C PHE A 241 -1.23 -3.23 -18.12
N ASP A 242 -2.50 -2.97 -18.42
CA ASP A 242 -3.58 -3.16 -17.45
C ASP A 242 -3.63 -4.61 -16.95
N LYS A 243 -3.49 -5.58 -17.86
CA LYS A 243 -3.50 -7.01 -17.52
C LYS A 243 -2.35 -7.44 -16.59
N MET A 244 -1.25 -6.71 -16.55
CA MET A 244 -0.10 -7.05 -15.70
C MET A 244 -0.35 -6.77 -14.22
N VAL A 245 -1.35 -5.94 -13.91
CA VAL A 245 -1.70 -5.54 -12.54
C VAL A 245 -3.05 -6.10 -12.11
N ILE A 246 -3.50 -7.18 -12.75
CA ILE A 246 -4.73 -7.90 -12.42
C ILE A 246 -4.35 -9.24 -11.79
N PHE A 247 -4.76 -9.42 -10.54
CA PHE A 247 -4.46 -10.58 -9.70
C PHE A 247 -5.69 -11.44 -9.48
N ASP A 248 -5.47 -12.75 -9.38
CA ASP A 248 -6.52 -13.72 -9.08
C ASP A 248 -7.12 -13.46 -7.70
N VAL A 249 -8.44 -13.58 -7.56
CA VAL A 249 -9.14 -13.24 -6.32
C VAL A 249 -8.64 -14.04 -5.11
N GLY A 250 -8.16 -15.27 -5.33
CA GLY A 250 -7.54 -16.09 -4.29
C GLY A 250 -6.22 -15.52 -3.75
N GLN A 251 -5.57 -14.59 -4.45
CA GLN A 251 -4.35 -13.92 -4.00
C GLN A 251 -4.64 -12.69 -3.13
N THR A 252 -5.91 -12.30 -2.97
CA THR A 252 -6.30 -11.09 -2.23
C THR A 252 -5.73 -11.07 -0.82
N VAL A 253 -6.03 -12.08 0.01
CA VAL A 253 -5.53 -12.09 1.40
C VAL A 253 -4.01 -12.17 1.46
N PRO A 254 -3.32 -13.05 0.70
CA PRO A 254 -1.86 -13.02 0.62
C PRO A 254 -1.25 -11.65 0.30
N ILE A 255 -1.77 -10.95 -0.71
CA ILE A 255 -1.31 -9.61 -1.09
C ILE A 255 -1.58 -8.62 0.05
N ILE A 256 -2.78 -8.64 0.64
CA ILE A 256 -3.13 -7.75 1.74
C ILE A 256 -2.19 -7.95 2.94
N VAL A 257 -1.86 -9.19 3.29
CA VAL A 257 -0.94 -9.48 4.39
C VAL A 257 0.49 -9.04 4.05
N HIS A 258 0.95 -9.26 2.82
CA HIS A 258 2.25 -8.77 2.34
C HIS A 258 2.37 -7.24 2.51
N GLU A 259 1.40 -6.48 1.99
CA GLU A 259 1.36 -5.01 2.15
C GLU A 259 1.30 -4.59 3.63
N TYR A 260 0.64 -5.40 4.46
CA TYR A 260 0.56 -5.15 5.88
C TYR A 260 1.87 -5.35 6.62
N VAL A 261 2.72 -6.26 6.15
CA VAL A 261 4.08 -6.41 6.65
C VAL A 261 4.91 -5.17 6.29
N HIS A 262 4.76 -4.62 5.09
CA HIS A 262 5.42 -3.36 4.71
C HIS A 262 5.09 -2.20 5.67
N LEU A 263 3.86 -2.11 6.17
CA LEU A 263 3.48 -1.11 7.18
C LEU A 263 4.25 -1.25 8.51
N GLN A 264 4.79 -2.43 8.80
CA GLN A 264 5.52 -2.70 10.03
C GLN A 264 7.03 -2.50 9.88
N GLN A 265 7.53 -2.47 8.65
CA GLN A 265 8.94 -2.37 8.35
C GLN A 265 9.46 -0.97 8.70
N LYS A 266 10.53 -0.94 9.51
CA LYS A 266 11.22 0.26 9.97
C LYS A 266 12.66 0.28 9.46
N ASN A 267 12.87 -0.25 8.26
CA ASN A 267 14.19 -0.44 7.69
C ASN A 267 14.79 0.89 7.22
N THR A 268 16.11 0.89 7.05
CA THR A 268 16.76 1.96 6.28
C THR A 268 16.31 1.91 4.82
N THR A 269 16.37 3.05 4.13
CA THR A 269 16.03 3.13 2.69
C THR A 269 16.95 2.26 1.84
N GLU A 270 16.33 1.54 0.92
CA GLU A 270 16.92 0.63 -0.06
C GLU A 270 17.71 1.41 -1.12
N ARG A 271 18.87 0.88 -1.50
CA ARG A 271 19.76 1.49 -2.51
C ARG A 271 20.20 0.48 -3.56
N THR A 272 20.39 -0.76 -3.17
CA THR A 272 20.88 -1.82 -4.05
C THR A 272 19.80 -2.87 -4.32
N LEU A 273 20.00 -3.68 -5.37
CA LEU A 273 19.17 -4.83 -5.65
C LEU A 273 19.04 -5.77 -4.43
N LEU A 274 20.10 -5.96 -3.65
CA LEU A 274 20.06 -6.75 -2.42
C LEU A 274 19.06 -6.18 -1.41
N ASP A 275 19.10 -4.86 -1.18
CA ASP A 275 18.25 -4.18 -0.22
C ASP A 275 16.77 -4.36 -0.59
N TYR A 276 16.41 -4.06 -1.84
CA TYR A 276 15.04 -4.22 -2.31
C TYR A 276 14.59 -5.69 -2.30
N ALA A 277 15.45 -6.62 -2.73
CA ALA A 277 15.12 -8.04 -2.72
C ALA A 277 14.83 -8.52 -1.30
N ILE A 278 15.73 -8.26 -0.34
CA ILE A 278 15.50 -8.59 1.08
C ILE A 278 14.23 -7.92 1.55
N MET A 279 13.93 -6.70 1.08
CA MET A 279 12.77 -6.00 1.56
C MET A 279 11.43 -6.65 1.17
N GLU A 280 11.26 -6.87 -0.12
CA GLU A 280 10.10 -7.57 -0.67
C GLU A 280 10.02 -9.01 -0.17
N GLY A 281 11.18 -9.68 -0.08
CA GLY A 281 11.31 -11.03 0.43
C GLY A 281 10.96 -11.19 1.90
N ALA A 282 11.26 -10.20 2.75
CA ALA A 282 10.83 -10.19 4.14
C ALA A 282 9.30 -10.07 4.26
N ALA A 283 8.67 -9.23 3.43
CA ALA A 283 7.22 -9.10 3.40
C ALA A 283 6.55 -10.43 2.99
N ASP A 284 7.04 -11.05 1.93
CA ASP A 284 6.56 -12.37 1.49
C ASP A 284 6.82 -13.48 2.52
N PHE A 285 7.99 -13.50 3.15
CA PHE A 285 8.34 -14.54 4.12
C PHE A 285 7.49 -14.46 5.39
N VAL A 286 7.28 -13.25 5.92
CA VAL A 286 6.40 -13.06 7.08
C VAL A 286 4.95 -13.38 6.71
N ALA A 287 4.49 -13.00 5.51
CA ALA A 287 3.16 -13.38 5.01
C ALA A 287 3.02 -14.91 4.91
N TYR A 288 4.04 -15.61 4.42
CA TYR A 288 4.10 -17.07 4.39
C TYR A 288 4.00 -17.69 5.79
N LEU A 289 4.70 -17.15 6.80
CA LEU A 289 4.59 -17.64 8.18
C LEU A 289 3.18 -17.43 8.76
N ILE A 290 2.46 -16.40 8.34
CA ILE A 290 1.10 -16.09 8.80
C ILE A 290 0.07 -17.00 8.13
N LEU A 291 0.17 -17.17 6.81
CA LEU A 291 -0.87 -17.81 5.99
C LEU A 291 -0.58 -19.28 5.66
N GLY A 292 0.70 -19.67 5.65
CA GLY A 292 1.14 -21.01 5.26
C GLY A 292 1.14 -21.24 3.74
N ASN A 293 0.98 -20.19 2.93
CA ASN A 293 1.01 -20.24 1.47
C ASN A 293 1.85 -19.08 0.90
N TYR A 294 2.29 -19.22 -0.33
CA TYR A 294 3.05 -18.19 -1.05
C TYR A 294 2.10 -17.17 -1.68
N THR A 295 2.51 -15.91 -1.72
CA THR A 295 1.80 -14.80 -2.38
C THR A 295 1.68 -15.04 -3.90
N ASN A 296 2.69 -15.68 -4.49
CA ASN A 296 2.71 -16.08 -5.89
C ASN A 296 3.28 -17.51 -6.06
N PRO A 297 2.46 -18.56 -5.90
CA PRO A 297 2.92 -19.96 -5.94
C PRO A 297 3.76 -20.33 -7.17
N ASP A 298 3.37 -19.84 -8.36
CA ASP A 298 4.07 -20.13 -9.61
C ASP A 298 5.50 -19.55 -9.63
N LEU A 299 5.67 -18.33 -9.11
CA LEU A 299 6.98 -17.68 -8.97
C LEU A 299 7.90 -18.51 -8.05
N TYR A 300 7.37 -18.95 -6.91
CA TYR A 300 8.13 -19.72 -5.93
C TYR A 300 8.49 -21.12 -6.44
N GLU A 301 7.57 -21.81 -7.12
CA GLU A 301 7.85 -23.10 -7.77
C GLU A 301 8.98 -22.97 -8.81
N PHE A 302 8.94 -21.94 -9.65
CA PHE A 302 10.03 -21.65 -10.59
C PHE A 302 11.34 -21.34 -9.85
N GLY A 303 11.27 -20.50 -8.80
CA GLY A 303 12.43 -20.11 -8.00
C GLY A 303 13.14 -21.31 -7.38
N PHE A 304 12.41 -22.22 -6.72
CA PHE A 304 12.99 -23.41 -6.10
C PHE A 304 13.65 -24.34 -7.13
N SER A 305 13.07 -24.48 -8.32
CA SER A 305 13.64 -25.33 -9.38
C SER A 305 14.88 -24.75 -10.05
N HIS A 306 15.14 -23.44 -9.90
CA HIS A 306 16.25 -22.73 -10.55
C HIS A 306 17.15 -21.98 -9.55
N GLU A 307 17.06 -22.28 -8.25
CA GLU A 307 17.61 -21.46 -7.17
C GLU A 307 19.13 -21.21 -7.32
N ASP A 308 19.93 -22.23 -7.67
CA ASP A 308 21.37 -22.09 -7.86
C ASP A 308 21.70 -21.20 -9.08
N GLN A 309 20.99 -21.38 -10.19
CA GLN A 309 21.19 -20.57 -11.39
C GLN A 309 20.84 -19.11 -11.13
N LEU A 310 19.71 -18.86 -10.48
CA LEU A 310 19.25 -17.52 -10.13
C LEU A 310 20.25 -16.86 -9.18
N TRP A 311 20.74 -17.59 -8.18
CA TRP A 311 21.69 -17.05 -7.22
C TRP A 311 22.99 -16.57 -7.86
N GLU A 312 23.58 -17.35 -8.75
CA GLU A 312 24.83 -16.96 -9.42
C GLU A 312 24.69 -15.66 -10.23
N ILE A 313 23.53 -15.47 -10.88
CA ILE A 313 23.23 -14.22 -11.60
C ILE A 313 23.03 -13.08 -10.59
N PHE A 314 22.16 -13.30 -9.60
CA PHE A 314 21.82 -12.29 -8.59
C PHE A 314 23.06 -11.78 -7.86
N LYS A 315 23.92 -12.68 -7.39
CA LYS A 315 25.14 -12.37 -6.65
C LYS A 315 26.09 -11.44 -7.42
N SER A 316 26.13 -11.55 -8.75
CA SER A 316 26.94 -10.67 -9.58
C SER A 316 26.38 -9.25 -9.73
N GLN A 317 25.10 -9.04 -9.38
CA GLN A 317 24.35 -7.79 -9.59
C GLN A 317 23.85 -7.15 -8.28
N MET A 318 23.85 -7.89 -7.17
CA MET A 318 23.13 -7.53 -5.94
C MET A 318 23.55 -6.19 -5.31
N HIS A 319 24.79 -5.75 -5.50
CA HIS A 319 25.28 -4.46 -5.00
C HIS A 319 25.09 -3.28 -5.97
N THR A 320 24.44 -3.50 -7.11
CA THR A 320 24.12 -2.44 -8.07
C THR A 320 22.78 -1.80 -7.76
N GLU A 321 22.56 -0.58 -8.26
CA GLU A 321 21.25 0.10 -8.19
C GLU A 321 20.29 -0.38 -9.30
N ASP A 322 20.75 -1.22 -10.23
CA ASP A 322 19.93 -1.74 -11.32
C ASP A 322 19.09 -2.94 -10.83
N THR A 323 17.78 -2.79 -10.92
CA THR A 323 16.80 -3.76 -10.44
C THR A 323 15.89 -4.29 -11.54
N ASP A 324 16.05 -3.79 -12.79
CA ASP A 324 15.08 -3.97 -13.87
C ASP A 324 14.87 -5.44 -14.27
N ASP A 325 15.88 -6.29 -14.07
CA ASP A 325 15.80 -7.73 -14.37
C ASP A 325 15.19 -8.57 -13.23
N TRP A 326 14.97 -7.98 -12.04
CA TRP A 326 14.59 -8.71 -10.84
C TRP A 326 13.29 -8.25 -10.19
N LEU A 327 12.98 -6.96 -10.26
CA LEU A 327 11.93 -6.32 -9.48
C LEU A 327 11.04 -5.48 -10.37
N PHE A 328 9.74 -5.56 -10.11
CA PHE A 328 8.67 -4.86 -10.82
C PHE A 328 8.69 -5.00 -12.34
N ASN A 329 9.23 -6.12 -12.83
CA ASN A 329 9.42 -6.39 -14.23
C ASN A 329 8.29 -7.26 -14.80
N ALA A 330 8.42 -7.63 -16.07
CA ALA A 330 7.50 -8.53 -16.75
C ALA A 330 8.19 -9.85 -17.05
N TYR A 331 7.40 -10.88 -17.36
CA TYR A 331 7.91 -12.12 -17.93
C TYR A 331 8.89 -11.83 -19.08
N ASN A 332 10.07 -12.45 -19.01
CA ASN A 332 11.11 -12.29 -20.03
C ASN A 332 11.03 -13.46 -21.02
N PRO A 333 10.61 -13.23 -22.28
CA PRO A 333 10.48 -14.30 -23.27
C PRO A 333 11.82 -14.86 -23.75
N ASP A 334 12.91 -14.11 -23.63
CA ASP A 334 14.23 -14.53 -24.12
C ASP A 334 14.90 -15.51 -23.15
N THR A 335 14.67 -15.34 -21.84
CA THR A 335 15.20 -16.22 -20.78
C THR A 335 14.19 -17.25 -20.30
N GLY A 336 12.89 -17.02 -20.53
CA GLY A 336 11.80 -17.81 -19.96
C GLY A 336 11.53 -17.52 -18.48
N PHE A 337 12.12 -16.46 -17.92
CA PHE A 337 12.02 -16.16 -16.50
C PHE A 337 10.70 -15.44 -16.16
N PRO A 338 10.02 -15.85 -15.08
CA PRO A 338 8.89 -15.10 -14.54
C PRO A 338 9.34 -13.73 -14.02
N ALA A 339 8.37 -12.83 -13.88
CA ALA A 339 8.59 -11.53 -13.26
C ALA A 339 8.91 -11.66 -11.76
N ASN A 340 9.55 -10.65 -11.19
CA ASN A 340 9.71 -10.43 -9.76
C ASN A 340 10.54 -11.51 -9.02
N LEU A 341 11.50 -12.15 -9.69
CA LEU A 341 12.39 -13.15 -9.07
C LEU A 341 13.23 -12.62 -7.90
N GLY A 342 13.38 -11.29 -7.78
CA GLY A 342 14.03 -10.67 -6.62
C GLY A 342 13.30 -10.98 -5.31
N TYR A 343 11.97 -11.12 -5.35
CA TYR A 343 11.14 -11.49 -4.19
C TYR A 343 11.55 -12.88 -3.68
N PHE A 344 11.69 -13.83 -4.60
CA PHE A 344 12.11 -15.19 -4.27
C PHE A 344 13.50 -15.23 -3.63
N ILE A 345 14.49 -14.53 -4.19
CA ILE A 345 15.85 -14.50 -3.61
C ILE A 345 15.84 -13.88 -2.22
N GLY A 346 15.16 -12.73 -2.06
CA GLY A 346 15.01 -12.08 -0.76
C GLY A 346 14.31 -12.95 0.27
N PHE A 347 13.25 -13.67 -0.14
CA PHE A 347 12.54 -14.62 0.70
C PHE A 347 13.50 -15.70 1.20
N ARG A 348 14.34 -16.25 0.32
CA ARG A 348 15.30 -17.30 0.68
C ARG A 348 16.39 -16.80 1.64
N ILE A 349 16.84 -15.56 1.49
CA ILE A 349 17.75 -14.91 2.46
C ILE A 349 17.06 -14.80 3.83
N CYS A 350 15.83 -14.29 3.86
CA CYS A 350 15.04 -14.13 5.08
C CYS A 350 14.73 -15.46 5.76
N GLU A 351 14.36 -16.48 4.99
CA GLU A 351 14.11 -17.84 5.45
C GLU A 351 15.37 -18.44 6.06
N SER A 352 16.53 -18.34 5.38
CA SER A 352 17.80 -18.82 5.89
C SER A 352 18.15 -18.16 7.23
N TYR A 353 18.00 -16.82 7.31
CA TYR A 353 18.20 -16.06 8.54
C TYR A 353 17.29 -16.54 9.67
N TYR A 354 16.00 -16.71 9.38
CA TYR A 354 15.01 -17.15 10.35
C TYR A 354 15.30 -18.57 10.85
N LEU A 355 15.62 -19.52 9.96
CA LEU A 355 15.76 -20.93 10.31
C LEU A 355 16.91 -21.21 11.28
N GLN A 356 18.03 -20.51 11.15
CA GLN A 356 19.18 -20.65 12.06
C GLN A 356 18.99 -19.92 13.40
N ALA A 357 18.09 -18.93 13.47
CA ALA A 357 17.91 -18.14 14.68
C ALA A 357 17.36 -19.00 15.83
N LEU A 358 17.94 -18.86 17.02
CA LEU A 358 17.44 -19.52 18.23
C LEU A 358 16.14 -18.88 18.72
N ASP A 359 16.07 -17.55 18.66
CA ASP A 359 14.87 -16.78 18.97
C ASP A 359 14.20 -16.31 17.67
N LYS A 360 13.09 -16.97 17.33
CA LYS A 360 12.33 -16.66 16.12
C LYS A 360 11.64 -15.29 16.17
N ARG A 361 11.23 -14.81 17.35
CA ARG A 361 10.62 -13.48 17.48
C ARG A 361 11.65 -12.39 17.28
N GLN A 362 12.83 -12.58 17.85
CA GLN A 362 13.95 -11.67 17.61
C GLN A 362 14.35 -11.65 16.13
N ALA A 363 14.35 -12.80 15.46
CA ALA A 363 14.66 -12.88 14.03
C ALA A 363 13.68 -12.08 13.16
N ILE A 364 12.36 -12.18 13.45
CA ILE A 364 11.34 -11.39 12.76
C ILE A 364 11.51 -9.90 13.05
N LYS A 365 11.77 -9.53 14.31
CA LYS A 365 12.03 -8.13 14.66
C LYS A 365 13.21 -7.57 13.86
N GLU A 366 14.33 -8.26 13.81
CA GLU A 366 15.51 -7.81 13.09
C GLU A 366 15.30 -7.75 11.57
N MET A 367 14.48 -8.64 11.02
CA MET A 367 14.08 -8.63 9.61
C MET A 367 13.17 -7.44 9.26
N LEU A 368 12.38 -6.94 10.21
CA LEU A 368 11.51 -5.76 10.05
C LEU A 368 12.16 -4.45 10.51
N GLU A 369 13.36 -4.50 11.10
CA GLU A 369 14.10 -3.35 11.62
C GLU A 369 15.60 -3.37 11.19
N ILE A 370 15.83 -3.71 9.92
CA ILE A 370 17.14 -3.73 9.25
C ILE A 370 17.70 -2.31 9.12
N HIS A 371 18.85 -2.09 9.74
CA HIS A 371 19.61 -0.84 9.61
C HIS A 371 20.82 -0.99 8.67
N ASP A 372 21.22 -2.22 8.36
CA ASP A 372 22.29 -2.57 7.42
C ASP A 372 21.92 -3.89 6.71
N PHE A 373 21.57 -3.79 5.43
CA PHE A 373 21.14 -4.94 4.61
C PHE A 373 22.30 -5.90 4.32
N GLU A 374 23.52 -5.39 4.18
CA GLU A 374 24.70 -6.22 3.93
C GLU A 374 25.02 -7.06 5.17
N GLU A 375 24.97 -6.45 6.35
CA GLU A 375 25.15 -7.17 7.61
C GLU A 375 24.06 -8.24 7.79
N PHE A 376 22.80 -7.89 7.53
CA PHE A 376 21.69 -8.85 7.61
C PHE A 376 21.89 -10.04 6.67
N TYR A 377 22.24 -9.77 5.40
CA TYR A 377 22.54 -10.81 4.42
C TYR A 377 23.71 -11.70 4.87
N MET A 378 24.84 -11.13 5.29
CA MET A 378 25.99 -11.91 5.77
C MET A 378 25.62 -12.78 6.98
N ARG A 379 24.79 -12.24 7.89
CA ARG A 379 24.29 -12.99 9.04
C ARG A 379 23.32 -14.08 8.64
N SER A 380 22.58 -13.98 7.52
CA SER A 380 21.64 -15.01 7.04
C SER A 380 22.28 -16.34 6.68
N ALA A 381 23.61 -16.34 6.46
CA ALA A 381 24.36 -17.49 5.97
C ALA A 381 23.81 -18.10 4.66
N TYR A 382 23.05 -17.31 3.88
CA TYR A 382 22.56 -17.73 2.59
C TYR A 382 23.68 -17.70 1.53
N LYS A 383 24.09 -18.90 1.10
CA LYS A 383 24.98 -19.23 -0.04
C LYS A 383 26.28 -18.41 -0.21
#